data_AF-A0A959CBC7-F1
#
_entry.id   AF-A0A959CBC7-F1
#
_cell.length_a   1.000
_cell.length_b   1.000
_cell.length_c   1.000
_cell.angle_alpha   90.00
_cell.angle_beta   90.00
_cell.angle_gamma   90.00
#
_symmetry.space_group_name_H-M   'P 1'
#
loop_
_entity.id
_entity.type
_entity.pdbx_description
1 polymer ?
#
loop_
_entity_poly.entity_id
_entity_poly.type
_entity_poly.pdbx_seq_one_letter_code
_entity_poly.pdbx_strand_id
1 'polypeptide(L)' 'LVLYFYPKDDTPGCTAEACSLRDGYPKFMAQGYEILGVSPDS' A
#
# COMPACT_ATOMS: atom_id res chain seq x y z
N LEU A 1 -0.43 10.30 7.71
CA LEU A 1 -1.32 9.21 7.25
C LEU A 1 -1.49 9.31 5.75
N VAL A 2 -1.18 8.25 5.01
CA VAL A 2 -1.35 8.11 3.57
C VAL A 2 -2.39 7.02 3.32
N LEU A 3 -3.47 7.38 2.61
CA LEU A 3 -4.45 6.41 2.11
C LEU A 3 -4.09 6.03 0.67
N TYR A 4 -3.96 4.74 0.43
CA TYR A 4 -3.68 4.16 -0.87
C TYR A 4 -4.88 3.30 -1.28
N PHE A 5 -5.58 3.72 -2.35
CA PHE A 5 -6.71 2.99 -2.89
C PHE A 5 -6.25 2.13 -4.06
N TYR A 6 -6.72 0.89 -4.10
CA TYR A 6 -6.46 -0.01 -5.22
C TYR A 6 -7.73 -0.79 -5.59
N PRO A 7 -7.90 -1.17 -6.87
CA PRO A 7 -9.20 -1.60 -7.38
C PRO A 7 -9.61 -3.03 -7.01
N LYS A 8 -8.63 -3.93 -6.83
CA LYS A 8 -8.89 -5.36 -6.63
C LYS A 8 -7.67 -6.09 -6.06
N ASP A 9 -7.90 -7.05 -5.17
CA ASP A 9 -6.87 -7.90 -4.58
C ASP A 9 -6.32 -8.91 -5.62
N ASP A 10 -5.13 -9.43 -5.35
CA ASP A 10 -4.47 -10.50 -6.14
C ASP A 10 -4.26 -10.23 -7.65
N THR A 11 -4.38 -8.98 -8.08
CA THR A 11 -4.02 -8.59 -9.46
C THR A 11 -2.53 -8.25 -9.56
N PRO A 12 -1.84 -8.59 -10.67
CA PRO A 12 -0.39 -8.37 -10.77
C PRO A 12 0.06 -6.93 -10.51
N GLY A 13 -0.73 -5.94 -10.95
CA GLY A 13 -0.47 -4.52 -10.69
C GLY A 13 -0.58 -4.16 -9.21
N CYS A 14 -1.71 -4.49 -8.58
CA CYS A 14 -1.94 -4.16 -7.17
C CYS A 14 -0.96 -4.88 -6.24
N THR A 15 -0.60 -6.13 -6.56
CA THR A 15 0.43 -6.88 -5.82
C THR A 15 1.79 -6.20 -5.93
N ALA A 16 2.17 -5.72 -7.12
CA ALA A 16 3.43 -5.00 -7.31
C ALA A 16 3.46 -3.68 -6.54
N GLU A 17 2.37 -2.92 -6.55
CA GLU A 17 2.22 -1.66 -5.81
C GLU A 17 2.29 -1.89 -4.30
N ALA A 18 1.53 -2.87 -3.78
CA ALA A 18 1.54 -3.23 -2.36
C ALA A 18 2.93 -3.71 -1.90
N CYS A 19 3.63 -4.51 -2.72
CA CYS A 19 5.01 -4.91 -2.44
C CYS A 19 5.94 -3.70 -2.38
N SER A 20 5.84 -2.76 -3.33
CA SER A 20 6.67 -1.55 -3.35
C SER A 20 6.45 -0.69 -2.10
N LEU A 21 5.20 -0.49 -1.68
CA LEU A 21 4.86 0.24 -0.47
C LEU A 21 5.36 -0.47 0.80
N ARG A 22 5.20 -1.79 0.87
CA ARG A 22 5.71 -2.62 1.98
C ARG A 22 7.23 -2.52 2.10
N ASP A 23 7.94 -2.68 0.98
CA ASP A 23 9.40 -2.67 0.97
C ASP A 23 9.96 -1.27 1.33
N GLY A 24 9.21 -0.21 0.98
CA GLY A 24 9.49 1.18 1.40
C GLY A 24 9.00 1.55 2.81
N TYR A 25 8.20 0.70 3.46
CA TYR A 25 7.52 1.01 4.73
C TYR A 25 8.44 1.53 5.84
N PRO A 26 9.65 0.97 6.06
CA PRO A 26 10.57 1.50 7.07
C PRO A 26 10.98 2.95 6.84
N LYS A 27 11.15 3.36 5.57
CA LYS A 27 11.49 4.75 5.21
C LYS A 27 10.32 5.68 5.49
N PHE A 28 9.11 5.26 5.17
CA PHE A 28 7.90 6.04 5.42
C PHE A 28 7.66 6.22 6.93
N MET A 29 7.82 5.15 7.71
CA MET A 29 7.77 5.18 9.18
C MET A 29 8.81 6.15 9.78
N ALA A 30 10.06 6.11 9.30
CA ALA A 30 11.12 7.03 9.76
C ALA A 30 10.82 8.51 9.47
N GLN A 31 9.95 8.78 8.50
CA GLN A 31 9.48 10.13 8.15
C GLN A 31 8.15 10.49 8.83
N GLY A 32 7.60 9.63 9.69
CA GLY A 32 6.34 9.86 10.40
C GLY A 32 5.08 9.57 9.58
N TYR A 33 5.20 8.83 8.48
CA TYR A 33 4.05 8.40 7.69
C TYR A 33 3.55 7.02 8.14
N GLU A 34 2.23 6.88 8.15
CA GLU A 34 1.52 5.62 8.28
C GLU A 34 0.74 5.38 6.98
N ILE A 35 0.69 4.13 6.52
CA ILE A 35 0.11 3.75 5.22
C ILE A 35 -1.06 2.81 5.46
N LEU A 36 -2.22 3.16 4.89
CA LEU A 36 -3.42 2.34 4.91
C LEU A 36 -3.88 2.03 3.49
N GLY A 37 -3.93 0.74 3.15
CA GLY A 37 -4.51 0.25 1.90
C GLY A 37 -6.02 0.09 2.02
N VAL A 38 -6.77 0.51 0.99
CA VAL A 38 -8.23 0.36 0.90
C VAL A 38 -8.61 -0.20 -0.46
N SER A 39 -9.34 -1.31 -0.44
CA SER A 39 -9.88 -1.98 -1.61
C SER A 39 -11.40 -2.13 -1.48
N PRO A 40 -12.16 -2.06 -2.58
CA PRO A 40 -13.55 -2.47 -2.58
C PRO A 40 -13.72 -4.00 -2.60
N ASP A 41 -12.63 -4.75 -2.78
CA ASP A 41 -12.64 -6.22 -2.69
C ASP A 41 -12.96 -6.66 -1.26
N SER A 42 -13.62 -7.82 -1.12
CA SER A 42 -14.18 -8.31 0.15
C SER A 42 -13.32 -9.37 0.82
#